data_AF-A0A7D5N047-F1
#
_entry.id   AF-A0A7D5N047-F1
#
_cell.length_a   1.000
_cell.length_b   1.000
_cell.length_c   1.000
_cell.angle_alpha   90.00
_cell.angle_beta   90.00
_cell.angle_gamma   90.00
#
_symmetry.space_group_name_H-M   'P 1'
#
loop_
_entity.id
_entity.type
_entity.pdbx_description
1 polymer ?
#
loop_
_entity_poly.entity_id
_entity_poly.type
_entity_poly.pdbx_seq_one_letter_code
_entity_poly.pdbx_strand_id
1 'polypeptide(L)' 'MPFQVQPDDKYTIALLERVWNVYKKYTGIQLSNWSHLPGSPWYRAWYEQRGFEKPGQVIDDAVIKDYFAQLGMENG' A
#
# COMPACT_ATOMS: atom_id res chain seq x y z
N MET A 1 -18.47 1.25 -11.80
CA MET A 1 -17.76 1.59 -13.06
C MET A 1 -16.31 1.16 -12.90
N PRO A 2 -15.69 0.40 -13.81
CA PRO A 2 -14.26 0.16 -13.73
C PRO A 2 -13.51 1.44 -14.14
N PHE A 3 -12.59 1.90 -13.29
CA PHE A 3 -11.65 2.94 -13.66
C PHE A 3 -10.70 2.36 -14.72
N GLN A 4 -10.75 2.89 -15.94
CA GLN A 4 -9.82 2.56 -17.01
C GLN A 4 -8.80 3.70 -17.08
N VAL A 5 -7.51 3.37 -16.93
CA VAL A 5 -6.44 4.33 -17.24
C VAL A 5 -6.50 4.57 -18.74
N GLN A 6 -6.72 5.82 -19.13
CA GLN A 6 -6.74 6.16 -20.56
C GLN A 6 -5.33 5.94 -21.14
N PRO A 7 -5.18 5.30 -22.32
CA PRO A 7 -3.86 4.99 -22.87
C PRO A 7 -2.97 6.22 -23.14
N ASP A 8 -3.56 7.40 -23.20
CA ASP A 8 -2.89 8.69 -23.40
C ASP A 8 -2.54 9.40 -22.08
N ASP A 9 -2.93 8.86 -20.92
CA ASP A 9 -2.50 9.35 -19.61
C ASP A 9 -1.04 8.97 -19.33
N LYS A 10 -0.14 9.73 -19.96
CA LYS A 10 1.31 9.56 -19.85
C LYS A 10 1.81 9.63 -18.41
N TYR A 11 1.15 10.41 -17.55
CA TYR A 11 1.54 10.55 -16.16
C TYR A 11 1.27 9.26 -15.39
N THR A 12 0.05 8.73 -15.51
CA THR A 12 -0.31 7.48 -14.84
C THR A 12 0.55 6.31 -15.33
N ILE A 13 0.83 6.22 -16.63
CA ILE A 13 1.72 5.20 -17.20
C ILE A 13 3.14 5.31 -16.59
N ALA A 14 3.72 6.50 -16.59
CA ALA A 14 5.07 6.71 -16.06
C ALA A 14 5.17 6.38 -14.56
N LEU A 15 4.13 6.73 -13.77
CA LEU A 15 4.06 6.38 -12.35
C LEU A 15 4.01 4.85 -12.17
N LEU A 16 3.14 4.16 -12.92
CA LEU A 16 3.02 2.69 -12.85
C LEU A 16 4.32 2.00 -13.27
N GLU A 17 4.97 2.48 -14.32
CA GLU A 17 6.28 1.96 -14.76
C GLU A 17 7.35 2.14 -13.68
N ARG A 18 7.38 3.30 -13.00
CA ARG A 18 8.32 3.54 -11.91
C ARG A 18 8.07 2.57 -10.75
N VAL A 19 6.82 2.43 -10.31
CA VAL A 19 6.43 1.48 -9.26
C VAL A 19 6.82 0.06 -9.66
N TRP A 20 6.46 -0.38 -10.87
CA TRP A 20 6.80 -1.69 -11.39
C TRP A 20 8.30 -1.94 -11.38
N ASN A 21 9.10 -1.02 -11.92
CA ASN A 21 10.55 -1.20 -11.98
C ASN A 21 11.22 -1.27 -10.61
N VAL A 22 10.68 -0.59 -9.60
CA VAL A 22 11.17 -0.69 -8.22
C VAL A 22 10.81 -2.05 -7.62
N TYR A 23 9.56 -2.48 -7.76
CA TYR A 23 9.03 -3.59 -6.97
C TYR A 23 9.01 -4.97 -7.67
N LYS A 24 9.09 -5.03 -9.01
CA LYS A 24 8.97 -6.30 -9.79
C LYS A 24 9.99 -7.38 -9.43
N LYS A 25 11.09 -7.00 -8.80
CA LYS A 25 12.17 -7.90 -8.39
C LYS A 25 11.91 -8.61 -7.06
N TYR A 26 10.91 -8.18 -6.29
CA TYR A 26 10.57 -8.77 -5.01
C TYR A 26 9.53 -9.88 -5.18
N THR A 27 9.63 -10.92 -4.36
CA THR A 27 8.62 -11.98 -4.33
C THR A 27 7.34 -11.48 -3.67
N GLY A 28 6.22 -12.16 -3.96
CA GLY A 28 4.94 -11.86 -3.30
C GLY A 28 5.02 -11.94 -1.78
N ILE A 29 5.84 -12.86 -1.23
CA ILE A 29 6.06 -12.97 0.21
C ILE A 29 6.82 -11.75 0.75
N GLN A 30 7.86 -11.28 0.06
CA GLN A 30 8.60 -10.09 0.48
C GLN A 30 7.70 -8.85 0.51
N LEU A 31 6.88 -8.66 -0.53
CA LEU A 31 5.92 -7.56 -0.60
C LEU A 31 4.85 -7.66 0.51
N SER A 32 4.33 -8.86 0.77
CA SER A 32 3.35 -9.10 1.84
C SER A 32 3.94 -8.83 3.23
N ASN A 33 5.19 -9.23 3.46
CA ASN A 33 5.84 -8.96 4.75
C ASN A 33 6.02 -7.45 5.00
N TRP A 34 6.28 -6.67 3.95
CA TRP A 34 6.39 -5.22 4.08
C TRP A 34 5.09 -4.52 4.44
N SER A 35 3.94 -5.01 3.95
CA SER A 35 2.66 -4.46 4.41
C SER A 35 2.44 -4.70 5.90
N HIS A 36 3.00 -5.77 6.47
CA HIS A 36 2.88 -6.13 7.90
C HIS A 36 4.00 -5.57 8.80
N LEU A 37 4.80 -4.60 8.35
CA LEU A 37 5.83 -3.99 9.20
C LEU A 37 5.22 -3.40 10.49
N PRO A 38 5.90 -3.53 11.65
CA PRO A 38 5.41 -2.98 12.91
C PRO A 38 5.01 -1.51 12.79
N GLY A 39 3.82 -1.17 13.28
CA GLY A 39 3.27 0.18 13.23
C GLY A 39 2.62 0.57 11.90
N SER A 40 2.70 -0.26 10.85
CA SER A 40 1.97 -0.04 9.60
C SER A 40 0.44 -0.13 9.81
N PRO A 41 -0.37 0.50 8.94
CA PRO A 41 -1.83 0.42 9.04
C PRO A 41 -2.34 -1.02 9.04
N TRP A 42 -1.73 -1.87 8.21
CA TRP A 42 -2.09 -3.28 8.12
C TRP A 42 -1.65 -4.07 9.36
N TYR A 43 -0.48 -3.78 9.92
CA TYR A 43 -0.05 -4.38 11.20
C TYR A 43 -1.04 -4.06 12.32
N ARG A 44 -1.45 -2.80 12.44
CA ARG A 44 -2.43 -2.37 13.46
C ARG A 44 -3.77 -3.07 13.26
N ALA A 45 -4.27 -3.08 12.03
CA ALA A 45 -5.54 -3.73 11.71
C ALA A 45 -5.51 -5.24 12.00
N TRP A 46 -4.45 -5.92 11.56
CA TRP A 46 -4.34 -7.37 11.69
C TRP A 46 -4.04 -7.82 13.13
N TYR A 47 -3.04 -7.24 13.78
CA TYR A 47 -2.55 -7.69 15.09
C TYR A 47 -3.17 -6.92 16.26
N GLU A 48 -3.21 -5.59 16.23
CA GLU A 48 -3.66 -4.77 17.37
C GLU A 48 -5.18 -4.76 17.50
N GLN A 49 -5.89 -4.69 16.37
CA GLN A 49 -7.35 -4.66 16.32
C GLN A 49 -7.98 -6.05 16.19
N ARG A 50 -7.15 -7.10 16.18
CA ARG A 50 -7.55 -8.51 16.01
C ARG A 50 -8.33 -8.76 14.71
N GLY A 51 -7.89 -8.15 13.61
CA GLY A 51 -8.52 -8.28 12.29
C GLY A 51 -8.63 -9.72 11.77
N PHE A 52 -7.77 -10.63 12.25
CA PHE A 52 -7.88 -12.07 11.96
C PHE A 52 -9.18 -12.70 12.49
N GLU A 53 -9.85 -12.09 13.48
CA GLU A 53 -11.15 -12.53 14.02
C GLU A 53 -12.32 -11.85 13.31
N LYS A 54 -12.05 -10.82 12.49
CA LYS A 54 -13.05 -9.98 11.81
C LYS A 54 -12.70 -9.81 10.33
N PRO A 55 -12.89 -10.87 9.50
CA PRO A 55 -12.63 -10.80 8.07
C PRO A 55 -13.44 -9.67 7.43
N GLY A 56 -12.81 -8.90 6.55
CA GLY A 56 -13.45 -7.77 5.86
C GLY A 56 -13.48 -6.47 6.66
N GLN A 57 -12.78 -6.37 7.79
CA GLN A 57 -12.59 -5.11 8.48
C GLN A 57 -11.92 -4.08 7.54
N VAL A 58 -12.55 -2.91 7.43
CA VAL A 58 -12.05 -1.78 6.64
C VAL A 58 -11.05 -0.99 7.48
N ILE A 59 -9.90 -0.69 6.90
CA ILE A 59 -8.92 0.23 7.46
C ILE A 59 -9.30 1.64 6.98
N ASP A 60 -9.36 2.60 7.89
CA ASP A 60 -9.67 3.99 7.54
C ASP A 60 -8.61 4.57 6.59
N ASP A 61 -9.07 5.17 5.47
CA ASP A 61 -8.22 5.81 4.47
C ASP A 61 -7.33 6.91 5.07
N ALA A 62 -7.80 7.62 6.10
CA ALA A 62 -7.01 8.63 6.79
C ALA A 62 -5.78 8.02 7.47
N VAL A 63 -5.93 6.84 8.10
CA VAL A 63 -4.82 6.13 8.76
C VAL A 63 -3.79 5.67 7.74
N ILE A 64 -4.25 5.19 6.58
CA ILE A 64 -3.36 4.78 5.48
C ILE A 64 -2.59 6.00 4.95
N LYS A 65 -3.30 7.10 4.69
CA LYS A 65 -2.73 8.34 4.18
C LYS A 65 -1.67 8.90 5.11
N ASP A 66 -1.99 9.04 6.40
CA ASP A 66 -1.09 9.65 7.38
C ASP A 66 0.22 8.86 7.51
N TYR A 67 0.12 7.52 7.56
CA TYR A 67 1.28 6.64 7.62
C TYR A 67 2.21 6.81 6.41
N PHE A 68 1.67 6.76 5.19
CA PHE A 68 2.50 6.87 3.99
C PHE A 68 3.01 8.29 3.73
N ALA A 69 2.27 9.32 4.15
CA ALA A 69 2.75 10.70 4.12
C ALA A 69 3.96 10.88 5.04
N GLN A 70 3.90 10.36 6.27
CA GLN A 70 5.02 10.39 7.20
C GLN A 70 6.23 9.62 6.64
N LEU A 71 6.02 8.38 6.17
CA LEU A 71 7.09 7.56 5.61
C LEU A 71 7.78 8.22 4.41
N GLY A 72 7.02 8.95 3.59
CA GLY A 72 7.55 9.72 2.47
C GLY A 72 8.41 10.92 2.90
N MET A 73 8.06 11.60 3.99
CA MET A 73 8.85 12.70 4.55
C MET A 73 10.16 12.20 5.20
N GLU A 74 10.13 11.02 5.82
CA GLU A 74 11.31 10.44 6.51
C GLU A 74 12.37 9.90 5.55
N ASN A 75 11.98 9.53 4.33
CA ASN A 75 12.86 8.92 3.31
C ASN A 75 13.09 9.83 2.09
N GLY A 76 12.73 11.12 2.20
CA GLY A 76 12.82 12.14 1.15
C GLY A 76 14.14 12.89 1.10
#